data_AF-A0A1B6NVU7-F1
#
_entry.id   AF-A0A1B6NVU7-F1
#
_cell.length_a   1.000
_cell.length_b   1.000
_cell.length_c   1.000
_cell.angle_alpha   90.00
_cell.angle_beta   90.00
_cell.angle_gamma   90.00
#
_symmetry.space_group_name_H-M   'P 1'
#
loop_
_entity.id
_entity.type
_entity.pdbx_description
1 polymer ?
#
loop_
_entity_poly.entity_id
_entity_poly.type
_entity_poly.pdbx_seq_one_letter_code
_entity_poly.pdbx_strand_id
1 'polypeptide(L)' 'MTDARRSELETLIARTAMGDRDAFDRLYDATSAKLHAVCLSVLKDRPEAEETLQEVYIRVWQSAARYASNGLSP' A
#
# COMPACT_ATOMS: atom_id res chain seq x y z
N MET A 1 -13.98 -15.34 8.90
CA MET A 1 -13.81 -13.90 9.17
C MET A 1 -12.49 -13.32 8.62
N THR A 2 -11.42 -14.10 8.48
CA THR A 2 -10.16 -13.67 7.85
C THR A 2 -10.23 -13.50 6.33
N ASP A 3 -11.08 -14.30 5.68
CA ASP A 3 -11.22 -14.33 4.22
C ASP A 3 -11.79 -13.03 3.64
N ALA A 4 -12.84 -12.48 4.25
CA ALA A 4 -13.47 -11.24 3.82
C ALA A 4 -12.50 -10.04 3.86
N ARG A 5 -11.67 -9.94 4.92
CA ARG A 5 -10.66 -8.87 5.03
C ARG A 5 -9.54 -9.02 4.01
N ARG A 6 -9.14 -10.27 3.70
CA ARG A 6 -8.17 -10.54 2.64
C ARG A 6 -8.73 -10.12 1.28
N SER A 7 -9.96 -10.52 0.97
CA SER A 7 -10.65 -10.16 -0.28
C SER A 7 -10.83 -8.64 -0.41
N GLU A 8 -11.14 -7.94 0.69
CA GLU A 8 -11.20 -6.47 0.69
C GLU A 8 -9.83 -5.84 0.37
N LEU A 9 -8.76 -6.31 1.01
CA LEU A 9 -7.41 -5.81 0.72
C LEU A 9 -6.98 -6.09 -0.73
N GLU A 10 -7.28 -7.27 -1.26
CA GLU A 10 -7.03 -7.61 -2.66
C GLU A 10 -7.77 -6.66 -3.62
N THR A 11 -9.03 -6.34 -3.30
CA THR A 11 -9.83 -5.37 -4.06
C THR A 11 -9.22 -3.97 -4.01
N LEU A 12 -8.78 -3.51 -2.83
CA LEU A 12 -8.13 -2.22 -2.66
C LEU A 12 -6.79 -2.15 -3.42
N ILE A 13 -6.00 -3.23 -3.41
CA ILE A 13 -4.75 -3.34 -4.17
C ILE A 13 -5.03 -3.27 -5.67
N ALA A 14 -6.02 -4.02 -6.17
CA ALA A 14 -6.36 -4.02 -7.59
C ALA A 14 -6.83 -2.63 -8.08
N ARG A 15 -7.70 -1.95 -7.31
CA ARG A 15 -8.13 -0.59 -7.62
C ARG A 15 -6.98 0.41 -7.54
N THR A 16 -6.12 0.30 -6.53
CA THR A 16 -4.90 1.11 -6.41
C THR A 16 -4.07 0.97 -7.68
N ALA A 17 -3.88 -0.25 -8.20
CA ALA A 17 -3.14 -0.53 -9.45
C ALA A 17 -3.71 0.17 -10.69
N MET A 18 -4.96 0.61 -10.66
CA MET A 18 -5.61 1.39 -11.72
C MET A 18 -5.51 2.91 -11.52
N GLY A 19 -4.77 3.37 -10.50
CA GLY A 19 -4.65 4.78 -10.14
C GLY A 19 -5.81 5.32 -9.30
N ASP A 20 -6.61 4.44 -8.68
CA ASP A 20 -7.71 4.84 -7.81
C ASP A 20 -7.17 5.36 -6.46
N ARG A 21 -7.28 6.68 -6.26
CA ARG A 21 -6.76 7.35 -5.06
C ARG A 21 -7.52 6.97 -3.79
N ASP A 22 -8.84 6.82 -3.87
CA ASP A 22 -9.65 6.46 -2.70
C ASP A 22 -9.34 5.03 -2.23
N ALA A 23 -9.07 4.13 -3.18
CA ALA A 23 -8.61 2.78 -2.86
C ALA A 23 -7.23 2.78 -2.20
N PHE A 24 -6.32 3.65 -2.64
CA PHE A 24 -5.01 3.81 -2.03
C PHE A 24 -5.10 4.34 -0.60
N ASP A 25 -5.92 5.36 -0.36
CA ASP A 25 -6.12 5.92 0.99
C ASP A 25 -6.70 4.87 1.95
N ARG A 26 -7.70 4.10 1.51
CA ARG A 26 -8.25 2.98 2.29
C ARG A 26 -7.24 1.86 2.53
N LEU A 27 -6.40 1.55 1.54
CA LEU A 27 -5.32 0.57 1.70
C LEU A 27 -4.30 1.05 2.73
N TYR A 28 -3.93 2.34 2.69
CA TYR A 28 -3.05 2.98 3.66
C TYR A 28 -3.63 2.86 5.08
N ASP A 29 -4.87 3.31 5.30
CA ASP A 29 -5.53 3.26 6.61
C ASP A 29 -5.61 1.83 7.16
N ALA A 30 -5.86 0.84 6.31
CA ALA A 30 -6.00 -0.55 6.71
C ALA A 30 -4.65 -1.23 7.09
N THR A 31 -3.51 -0.70 6.62
CA THR A 31 -2.22 -1.41 6.66
C THR A 31 -1.07 -0.63 7.33
N SER A 32 -1.14 0.71 7.39
CA SER A 32 -0.04 1.59 7.78
C SER A 32 0.46 1.33 9.20
N ALA A 33 -0.45 1.16 10.16
CA ALA A 33 -0.08 0.89 11.55
C ALA A 33 0.74 -0.40 11.70
N LYS A 34 0.36 -1.47 10.99
CA LYS A 34 1.07 -2.75 11.04
C LYS A 34 2.41 -2.66 10.33
N LEU A 35 2.46 -2.01 9.18
CA LEU A 35 3.68 -1.86 8.42
C LEU A 35 4.68 -0.94 9.14
N HIS A 36 4.20 0.14 9.78
CA HIS A 36 5.01 0.99 10.64
C HIS A 36 5.62 0.23 11.82
N ALA A 37 4.83 -0.62 12.49
CA ALA A 37 5.34 -1.48 13.56
C ALA A 37 6.44 -2.44 13.07
N VAL A 38 6.32 -2.95 11.84
CA VAL A 38 7.36 -3.76 11.20
C VAL A 38 8.61 -2.93 10.93
N CYS A 39 8.49 -1.76 10.29
CA CYS A 39 9.62 -0.86 10.04
C CYS A 39 10.37 -0.52 11.34
N LEU A 40 9.64 -0.10 12.38
CA LEU A 40 10.22 0.20 13.69
C LEU A 40 10.89 -1.02 14.33
N SER A 41 10.31 -2.21 14.15
CA SER A 41 10.89 -3.45 14.70
C SER A 41 12.22 -3.83 14.04
N VAL A 42 12.44 -3.45 12.78
CA VAL A 42 13.64 -3.77 12.02
C VAL A 42 14.71 -2.70 12.19
N LEU A 43 14.32 -1.43 11.99
CA LEU A 43 15.25 -0.30 11.95
C LEU A 43 15.64 0.18 13.34
N LYS A 44 14.77 -0.01 14.34
CA LYS A 44 14.95 0.48 15.72
C LYS A 44 15.16 1.99 15.84
N ASP A 45 14.92 2.73 14.77
CA ASP A 45 14.94 4.19 14.70
C ASP A 45 13.57 4.67 14.18
N ARG A 46 12.98 5.65 14.87
CA ARG A 46 11.63 6.12 14.56
C ARG A 46 11.59 7.01 13.31
N PRO A 47 12.41 8.07 13.19
CA PRO A 47 12.50 8.84 11.94
C PRO A 47 12.75 7.96 10.71
N GLU A 48 13.70 7.03 10.77
CA GLU A 48 14.02 6.14 9.65
C GLU A 48 12.86 5.19 9.32
N ALA A 49 12.13 4.72 10.33
CA ALA A 49 10.94 3.90 10.12
C ALA A 49 9.78 4.68 9.49
N GLU A 50 9.58 5.95 9.86
CA GLU A 50 8.57 6.82 9.26
C GLU A 50 8.92 7.15 7.80
N GLU A 51 10.18 7.46 7.50
CA GLU A 51 10.67 7.68 6.13
C GLU A 51 10.53 6.43 5.27
N THR A 52 10.97 5.27 5.77
CA THR A 52 10.85 3.99 5.07
C THR A 52 9.38 3.64 4.78
N LEU A 53 8.47 3.87 5.73
CA LEU A 53 7.04 3.65 5.54
C LEU A 53 6.51 4.51 4.40
N GLN A 54 6.86 5.80 4.39
CA GLN A 54 6.45 6.73 3.33
C GLN A 54 6.99 6.28 1.97
N GLU A 55 8.26 5.90 1.88
CA GLU A 55 8.84 5.36 0.64
C GLU A 55 8.11 4.13 0.12
N VAL A 56 7.72 3.21 1.01
CA VAL A 56 6.97 2.01 0.61
C VAL A 56 5.64 2.41 -0.04
N TYR A 57 4.88 3.31 0.56
CA TYR A 57 3.61 3.75 -0.02
C TYR A 57 3.78 4.55 -1.31
N ILE A 58 4.84 5.36 -1.43
CA ILE A 58 5.20 6.02 -2.69
C ILE A 58 5.46 4.98 -3.78
N ARG A 59 6.23 3.93 -3.49
CA ARG A 59 6.53 2.85 -4.44
C ARG A 59 5.29 2.04 -4.81
N VAL A 60 4.37 1.82 -3.87
CA VAL A 60 3.08 1.16 -4.14
C VAL A 60 2.27 1.99 -5.13
N TRP A 61 2.13 3.29 -4.91
CA TRP A 61 1.41 4.20 -5.81
C TRP A 61 2.06 4.33 -7.20
N GLN A 62 3.39 4.42 -7.26
CA GLN A 62 4.11 4.52 -8.53
C GLN A 62 4.04 3.23 -9.35
N SER A 63 4.10 2.07 -8.68
CA SER A 63 3.92 0.76 -9.33
C SER A 63 2.54 0.62 -9.96
N ALA A 64 1.52 1.15 -9.27
CA ALA A 64 0.17 1.25 -9.80
C ALA A 64 0.08 2.14 -11.04
N ALA A 65 0.65 3.34 -11.00
CA ALA A 65 0.65 4.24 -12.16
C ALA A 65 1.34 3.61 -13.40
N ARG A 66 2.39 2.81 -13.19
CA ARG A 66 3.04 2.02 -14.26
C ARG A 66 2.15 0.93 -14.84
N TYR A 67 1.32 0.29 -14.03
CA TYR A 67 0.37 -0.70 -14.49
C TYR A 67 -0.70 -0.05 -15.38
N ALA A 68 -1.24 1.08 -14.93
CA ALA A 68 -2.19 1.88 -15.71
C ALA A 68 -1.59 2.44 -17.02
N SER A 69 -0.33 2.91 -17.00
CA SER A 69 0.32 3.51 -18.18
C SER A 69 0.66 2.51 -19.28
N ASN A 70 0.87 1.23 -18.94
CA ASN A 70 1.31 0.21 -19.90
C ASN A 70 0.16 -0.37 -20.74
N GLY A 71 -1.07 0.13 -20.58
CA GLY A 71 -2.20 -0.24 -21.45
C GLY A 71 -2.65 -1.70 -21.36
N LEU A 72 -2.07 -2.52 -20.47
CA LEU A 72 -2.62 -3.82 -20.09
C LEU A 72 -3.81 -3.60 -19.15
N SER A 73 -4.88 -3.03 -19.71
CA SER A 73 -6.21 -3.45 -19.29
C SER A 73 -6.36 -4.93 -19.64
N PRO A 74 -6.98 -5.76 -18.78
CA PRO A 74 -7.35 -7.13 -19.14
C PRO A 74 -8.18 -7.20 -20.42
#